data_AF-A0AAV4JZ70-F1
#
_entry.id   AF-A0AAV4JZ70-F1
#
_cell.length_a   1.000
_cell.length_b   1.000
_cell.length_c   1.000
_cell.angle_alpha   90.00
_cell.angle_beta   90.00
_cell.angle_gamma   90.00
#
_symmetry.space_group_name_H-M   'P 1'
#
loop_
_entity.id
_entity.type
_entity.pdbx_description
1 polymer ?
#
loop_
_entity_poly.entity_id
_entity_poly.type
_entity_poly.pdbx_seq_one_letter_code
_entity_poly.pdbx_strand_id
1 'polypeptide(L)'
;MPEFEVDTDASPVTLVRFSNGTTKNKVAVKCYTKEETRDGKSFQQQILTSQVDDRCYVGRNFGPTNRFPTDSSDYYVGIHDKSTGKIRVVPASLVQMDPWFKEKEKDNNLETAKTFKEKNDALTTEFGSGRSKRAVMKRLKEGLSQEMMASSAETAVKTEDAETLASSSTELKMQSEAIPPYNMDAATPDDVYFSYILDKVEILSEVPEARLLQGQCLMYLQYLMEFYMMKSHQIRLKYPLPKDWPITVRDHLLNNFTLEMKEPGERSKRCVPGRLKDLTLSHILVLCLKMSEFCLDISPLMTDLKLSAKKLSIHASALGCSTKKSKQGLREVHTVILKLPLTFPNLKGKAKKNKIF
;
A
#
# COMPACT_ATOMS: atom_id res chain seq x y z
N MET A 1 45.30 -29.66 -1.02
CA MET A 1 44.43 -28.68 -0.32
C MET A 1 44.93 -27.31 -0.71
N PRO A 2 44.07 -26.32 -0.99
CA PRO A 2 44.53 -24.96 -1.27
C PRO A 2 45.26 -24.41 -0.05
N GLU A 3 46.41 -23.78 -0.27
CA GLU A 3 47.14 -23.06 0.79
C GLU A 3 46.47 -21.69 0.99
N PHE A 4 46.10 -21.39 2.24
CA PHE A 4 45.49 -20.13 2.63
C PHE A 4 46.57 -19.19 3.17
N GLU A 5 46.79 -18.08 2.46
CA GLU A 5 47.62 -16.99 2.95
C GLU A 5 46.68 -15.90 3.48
N VAL A 6 46.61 -15.77 4.80
CA VAL A 6 45.82 -14.73 5.47
C VAL A 6 46.66 -13.47 5.56
N ASP A 7 46.21 -12.42 4.90
CA ASP A 7 46.90 -11.14 4.88
C ASP A 7 46.36 -10.26 5.99
N THR A 8 46.93 -10.38 7.19
CA THR A 8 46.49 -9.66 8.39
C THR A 8 46.88 -8.18 8.40
N ASP A 9 47.86 -7.79 7.58
CA ASP A 9 48.38 -6.41 7.53
C ASP A 9 47.72 -5.57 6.41
N ALA A 10 46.82 -6.18 5.62
CA ALA A 10 46.10 -5.50 4.56
C ALA A 10 44.94 -4.64 5.10
N SER A 11 44.82 -3.42 4.58
CA SER A 11 43.67 -2.55 4.85
C SER A 11 42.37 -3.25 4.44
N PRO A 12 41.31 -3.21 5.26
CA PRO A 12 40.07 -3.91 4.97
C PRO A 12 39.41 -3.37 3.70
N VAL A 13 38.91 -4.28 2.87
CA VAL A 13 38.21 -3.93 1.63
C VAL A 13 36.74 -3.66 1.94
N THR A 14 36.25 -2.49 1.54
CA THR A 14 34.83 -2.16 1.69
C THR A 14 34.02 -2.74 0.52
N LEU A 15 33.13 -3.68 0.82
CA LEU A 15 32.17 -4.26 -0.11
C LEU A 15 30.82 -3.55 0.02
N VAL A 16 30.26 -3.16 -1.11
CA VAL A 16 29.06 -2.35 -1.17
C VAL A 16 27.93 -3.14 -1.82
N ARG A 17 26.77 -3.20 -1.15
CA ARG A 17 25.56 -3.81 -1.68
C ARG A 17 24.48 -2.75 -1.88
N PHE A 18 24.01 -2.57 -3.10
CA PHE A 18 22.87 -1.71 -3.37
C PHE A 18 21.56 -2.44 -3.09
N SER A 19 20.63 -1.77 -2.40
CA SER A 19 19.26 -2.24 -2.15
C SER A 19 18.53 -2.67 -3.42
N ASN A 20 18.76 -1.99 -4.53
CA ASN A 20 18.11 -2.23 -5.82
C ASN A 20 18.84 -3.26 -6.72
N GLY A 21 19.76 -4.06 -6.17
CA GLY A 21 20.47 -5.10 -6.90
C GLY A 21 21.82 -4.66 -7.47
N THR A 22 22.20 -5.17 -8.64
CA THR A 22 23.52 -4.95 -9.25
C THR A 22 23.51 -3.79 -10.25
N THR A 23 24.52 -2.94 -10.18
CA THR A 23 24.71 -1.81 -11.11
C THR A 23 25.50 -2.27 -12.33
N LYS A 24 24.97 -2.06 -13.54
CA LYS A 24 25.64 -2.45 -14.80
C LYS A 24 26.87 -1.58 -15.13
N ASN A 25 26.86 -0.33 -14.66
CA ASN A 25 27.92 0.65 -14.94
C ASN A 25 28.91 0.73 -13.77
N LYS A 26 30.14 1.18 -14.06
CA LYS A 26 31.09 1.54 -13.01
C LYS A 26 30.54 2.74 -12.23
N VAL A 27 30.32 2.54 -10.94
CA VAL A 27 29.74 3.54 -10.06
C VAL A 27 30.85 4.15 -9.20
N ALA A 28 30.91 5.48 -9.17
CA ALA A 28 31.79 6.18 -8.23
C ALA A 28 31.18 6.16 -6.83
N VAL A 29 31.97 5.75 -5.84
CA VAL A 29 31.59 5.75 -4.43
C VAL A 29 32.52 6.70 -3.69
N LYS A 30 31.96 7.70 -3.00
CA LYS A 30 32.68 8.58 -2.09
C LYS A 30 32.59 8.00 -0.69
N CYS A 31 33.74 7.80 -0.06
CA CYS A 31 33.84 7.31 1.31
C CYS A 31 34.27 8.44 2.24
N TYR A 32 33.51 8.64 3.31
CA TYR A 32 33.83 9.54 4.41
C TYR A 32 34.09 8.71 5.65
N THR A 33 35.27 8.88 6.23
CA THR A 33 35.71 8.06 7.34
C THR A 33 35.99 8.91 8.57
N LYS A 34 35.54 8.44 9.72
CA LYS A 34 35.81 9.03 11.03
C LYS A 34 36.27 7.92 11.97
N GLU A 35 37.40 8.14 12.63
CA GLU A 35 37.88 7.25 13.68
C GLU A 35 37.36 7.74 15.04
N GLU A 36 36.75 6.84 15.80
CA GLU A 36 36.35 7.07 17.18
C GLU A 36 36.99 6.04 18.09
N THR A 37 37.51 6.48 19.23
CA THR A 37 37.95 5.61 20.31
C THR A 37 36.90 5.60 21.41
N ARG A 38 36.38 4.42 21.76
CA ARG A 38 35.51 4.21 22.93
C ARG A 38 36.04 3.05 23.74
N ASP A 39 36.18 3.24 25.04
CA ASP A 39 36.65 2.20 25.98
C ASP A 39 37.95 1.50 25.53
N GLY A 40 38.90 2.27 24.98
CA GLY A 40 40.19 1.75 24.51
C GLY A 40 40.15 0.98 23.19
N LYS A 41 38.98 0.77 22.59
CA LYS A 41 38.81 0.18 21.25
C LYS A 41 38.61 1.28 20.21
N SER A 42 39.40 1.25 19.14
CA SER A 42 39.21 2.11 17.97
C SER A 42 38.16 1.50 17.05
N PHE A 43 37.17 2.30 16.69
CA PHE A 43 36.13 1.95 15.72
C PHE A 43 36.15 2.96 14.59
N GLN A 44 36.08 2.47 13.36
CA GLN A 44 36.07 3.30 12.18
C GLN A 44 34.65 3.44 11.64
N GLN A 45 34.06 4.61 11.80
CA GLN A 45 32.77 4.96 11.20
C GLN A 45 32.97 5.40 9.76
N GLN A 46 32.28 4.76 8.83
CA GLN A 46 32.32 5.05 7.41
C GLN A 46 30.91 5.39 6.92
N ILE A 47 30.82 6.48 6.15
CA ILE A 47 29.64 6.87 5.38
C ILE A 47 30.02 6.80 3.91
N LEU A 48 29.33 5.95 3.17
CA LEU A 48 29.48 5.82 1.73
C LEU A 48 28.35 6.58 1.05
N THR A 49 28.69 7.36 0.04
CA THR A 49 27.71 8.05 -0.80
C THR A 49 27.98 7.75 -2.26
N SER A 50 26.91 7.55 -3.02
CA SER A 50 27.02 7.28 -4.44
C SER A 50 25.82 7.84 -5.18
N GLN A 51 26.05 8.35 -6.38
CA GLN A 51 25.00 8.79 -7.28
C GLN A 51 24.96 7.84 -8.46
N VAL A 52 23.82 7.20 -8.67
CA VAL A 52 23.57 6.29 -9.79
C VAL A 52 22.33 6.79 -10.51
N ASP A 53 22.50 7.14 -11.79
CA ASP A 53 21.48 7.80 -12.60
C ASP A 53 20.97 9.09 -11.91
N ASP A 54 19.69 9.14 -11.55
CA ASP A 54 19.05 10.27 -10.86
C ASP A 54 18.76 9.98 -9.37
N ARG A 55 19.47 9.02 -8.77
CA ARG A 55 19.28 8.62 -7.38
C ARG A 55 20.57 8.70 -6.59
N CYS A 56 20.47 9.31 -5.41
CA CYS A 56 21.53 9.28 -4.41
C CYS A 56 21.33 8.07 -3.50
N TYR A 57 22.41 7.38 -3.20
CA TYR A 57 22.45 6.30 -2.24
C TYR A 57 23.41 6.66 -1.11
N VAL A 58 23.03 6.29 0.10
CA VAL A 58 23.84 6.47 1.31
C VAL A 58 23.91 5.15 2.05
N GLY A 59 25.11 4.76 2.44
CA GLY A 59 25.38 3.58 3.27
C GLY A 59 26.21 3.95 4.48
N ARG A 60 25.98 3.26 5.60
CA ARG A 60 26.65 3.51 6.88
C ARG A 60 27.04 2.18 7.52
N ASN A 61 28.23 2.10 8.09
CA ASN A 61 28.67 0.94 8.89
C ASN A 61 28.43 1.12 10.41
N PHE A 62 27.64 2.12 10.81
CA PHE A 62 27.32 2.41 12.20
C PHE A 62 25.84 2.83 12.35
N GLY A 63 25.38 2.86 13.60
CA GLY A 63 24.02 3.23 13.94
C GLY A 63 22.99 2.14 13.62
N PRO A 64 21.69 2.41 13.87
CA PRO A 64 20.62 1.41 13.76
C PRO A 64 20.37 0.94 12.32
N THR A 65 20.89 1.66 11.33
CA THR A 65 20.76 1.32 9.90
C THR A 65 21.84 0.37 9.42
N ASN A 66 22.86 0.05 10.24
CA ASN A 66 23.90 -0.89 9.84
C ASN A 66 23.35 -2.33 9.84
N ARG A 67 23.20 -2.91 8.65
CA ARG A 67 22.74 -4.29 8.47
C ARG A 67 23.84 -5.34 8.65
N PHE A 68 25.10 -4.93 8.69
CA PHE A 68 26.25 -5.83 8.81
C PHE A 68 27.17 -5.34 9.96
N PRO A 69 26.75 -5.52 11.23
CA PRO A 69 27.57 -5.12 12.38
C PRO A 69 28.79 -6.04 12.52
N THR A 70 29.98 -5.43 12.51
CA THR A 70 31.26 -6.12 12.74
C THR A 70 31.39 -6.71 14.14
N ASP A 71 30.58 -6.28 15.12
CA ASP A 71 30.57 -6.88 16.47
C ASP A 71 30.04 -8.32 16.47
N SER A 72 29.28 -8.70 15.44
CA SER A 72 28.59 -10.01 15.37
C SER A 72 29.14 -10.93 14.28
N SER A 73 29.87 -10.41 13.29
CA SER A 73 30.35 -11.18 12.15
C SER A 73 31.53 -10.48 11.46
N ASP A 74 32.63 -11.21 11.29
CA ASP A 74 33.78 -10.77 10.49
C ASP A 74 33.65 -11.31 9.05
N TYR A 75 33.87 -10.43 8.07
CA TYR A 75 33.82 -10.80 6.66
C TYR A 75 35.21 -10.79 6.04
N TYR A 76 35.45 -11.71 5.10
CA TYR A 76 36.70 -11.83 4.37
C TYR A 76 36.43 -12.09 2.89
N VAL A 77 37.27 -11.53 2.02
CA VAL A 77 37.29 -11.81 0.57
C VAL A 77 38.43 -12.79 0.29
N GLY A 78 38.09 -13.93 -0.30
CA GLY A 78 39.06 -14.89 -0.83
C GLY A 78 39.38 -14.60 -2.29
N ILE A 79 40.64 -14.29 -2.59
CA ILE A 79 41.18 -14.14 -3.95
C ILE A 79 41.91 -15.44 -4.29
N HIS A 80 41.33 -16.25 -5.17
CA HIS A 80 41.92 -17.52 -5.59
C HIS A 80 42.67 -17.37 -6.91
N ASP A 81 43.97 -17.65 -6.89
CA ASP A 81 44.78 -17.74 -8.09
C ASP A 81 44.81 -19.18 -8.60
N LYS A 82 44.13 -19.41 -9.73
CA LYS A 82 44.02 -20.75 -10.35
C LYS A 82 45.35 -21.30 -10.83
N SER A 83 46.34 -20.45 -11.09
CA SER A 83 47.64 -20.88 -11.62
C SER A 83 48.56 -21.41 -10.53
N THR A 84 48.52 -20.80 -9.34
CA THR A 84 49.35 -21.16 -8.19
C THR A 84 48.62 -22.05 -7.18
N GLY A 85 47.29 -22.13 -7.24
CA GLY A 85 46.47 -22.90 -6.30
C GLY A 85 46.36 -22.28 -4.90
N LYS A 86 46.79 -21.03 -4.76
CA LYS A 86 46.80 -20.28 -3.50
C LYS A 86 45.55 -19.41 -3.36
N ILE A 87 45.04 -19.29 -2.13
CA ILE A 87 43.93 -18.41 -1.78
C ILE A 87 44.43 -17.33 -0.83
N ARG A 88 44.41 -16.08 -1.27
CA ARG A 88 44.68 -14.92 -0.41
C ARG A 88 43.39 -14.47 0.25
N VAL A 89 43.40 -14.37 1.57
CA VAL A 89 42.24 -13.96 2.37
C VAL A 89 42.45 -12.53 2.86
N VAL A 90 41.56 -11.62 2.47
CA VAL A 90 41.64 -10.19 2.80
C VAL A 90 40.44 -9.79 3.67
N PRO A 91 40.63 -9.08 4.80
CA PRO A 91 39.53 -8.62 5.63
C PRO A 91 38.60 -7.69 4.85
N ALA A 92 37.29 -7.78 5.12
CA ALA A 92 36.28 -7.04 4.38
C ALA A 92 35.22 -6.43 5.32
N SER A 93 34.74 -5.24 4.95
CA SER A 93 33.61 -4.58 5.60
C SER A 93 32.44 -4.50 4.63
N LEU A 94 31.27 -5.00 5.03
CA LEU A 94 30.06 -4.93 4.21
C LEU A 94 29.23 -3.69 4.56
N VAL A 95 28.83 -2.93 3.55
CA VAL A 95 27.94 -1.77 3.71
C VAL A 95 26.76 -1.86 2.76
N GLN A 96 25.56 -1.74 3.32
CA GLN A 96 24.31 -1.63 2.56
C GLN A 96 24.10 -0.17 2.12
N MET A 97 23.85 0.04 0.83
CA MET A 97 23.50 1.33 0.24
C MET A 97 22.00 1.41 0.02
N ASP A 98 21.36 2.33 0.72
CA ASP A 98 19.93 2.59 0.62
C ASP A 98 19.66 3.93 -0.10
N PRO A 99 18.54 4.08 -0.83
CA PRO A 99 18.23 5.30 -1.54
C PRO A 99 18.01 6.44 -0.54
N TRP A 100 18.68 7.56 -0.76
CA TRP A 100 18.52 8.76 0.04
C TRP A 100 17.48 9.67 -0.61
N PHE A 101 16.35 9.84 0.06
CA PHE A 101 15.35 10.83 -0.30
C PHE A 101 15.66 12.12 0.47
N LYS A 102 15.63 13.27 -0.21
CA LYS A 102 15.62 14.56 0.50
C LYS A 102 14.33 14.61 1.31
N GLU A 103 14.42 14.35 2.60
CA GLU A 103 13.34 14.70 3.52
C GLU A 103 13.16 16.21 3.41
N LYS A 104 11.92 16.65 3.16
CA LYS A 104 11.57 18.06 3.37
C LYS A 104 11.86 18.33 4.84
N GLU A 105 12.81 19.22 5.11
CA GLU A 105 13.14 19.62 6.48
C GLU A 105 11.83 20.00 7.18
N LYS A 106 11.40 19.17 8.13
CA LYS A 106 10.46 19.63 9.13
C LYS A 106 11.31 20.48 10.05
N ASP A 107 11.13 21.80 9.95
CA ASP A 107 11.62 22.76 10.92
C ASP A 107 11.14 22.34 12.32
N ASN A 108 11.93 21.50 13.00
CA ASN A 108 11.70 21.06 14.37
C ASN A 108 12.07 22.16 15.39
N ASN A 109 12.15 23.43 14.96
CA ASN A 109 12.59 24.52 15.82
C ASN A 109 11.55 25.64 16.01
N LEU A 110 10.27 25.35 15.83
CA LEU A 110 9.21 26.12 16.48
C LEU A 110 8.51 25.23 17.50
N GLU A 111 9.06 25.15 18.72
CA GLU A 111 8.20 25.05 19.89
C GLU A 111 7.40 26.35 20.00
N THR A 112 6.38 26.51 19.15
CA THR A 112 5.28 27.42 19.46
C THR A 112 4.81 27.04 20.85
N ALA A 113 4.87 27.97 21.80
CA ALA A 113 4.43 27.76 23.17
C ALA A 113 2.97 27.29 23.18
N LYS A 114 2.79 25.96 23.11
CA LYS A 114 1.47 25.33 23.05
C LYS A 114 0.72 25.78 24.28
N THR A 115 -0.47 26.33 24.08
CA THR A 115 -1.29 26.84 25.17
C THR A 115 -1.57 25.68 26.13
N PHE A 116 -1.70 25.96 27.44
CA PHE A 116 -2.02 24.92 28.45
C PHE A 116 -3.19 24.02 28.01
N LYS A 117 -4.18 24.60 27.34
CA LYS A 117 -5.32 23.91 26.74
C LYS A 117 -4.91 22.89 25.67
N GLU A 118 -4.01 23.24 24.76
CA GLU A 118 -3.54 22.35 23.69
C GLU A 118 -2.72 21.17 24.24
N LYS A 119 -1.91 21.42 25.29
CA LYS A 119 -1.18 20.36 25.99
C LYS A 119 -2.15 19.38 26.66
N ASN A 120 -3.21 19.89 27.30
CA ASN A 120 -4.21 19.06 27.95
C ASN A 120 -5.10 18.30 26.95
N ASP A 121 -5.45 18.93 25.82
CA ASP A 121 -6.19 18.29 24.74
C ASP A 121 -5.34 17.16 24.11
N ALA A 122 -4.03 17.35 23.92
CA ALA A 122 -3.10 16.32 23.45
C ALA A 122 -3.02 15.12 24.41
N LEU A 123 -2.86 15.38 25.70
CA LEU A 123 -2.81 14.32 26.72
C LEU A 123 -4.16 13.57 26.80
N THR A 124 -5.27 14.28 26.60
CA THR A 124 -6.61 13.68 26.57
C THR A 124 -6.84 12.85 25.31
N THR A 125 -6.28 13.24 24.15
CA THR A 125 -6.35 12.43 22.93
C THR A 125 -5.54 11.14 23.06
N GLU A 126 -4.38 11.17 23.72
CA GLU A 126 -3.54 9.98 23.91
C GLU A 126 -4.10 9.06 25.02
N PHE A 127 -4.43 9.61 26.19
CA PHE A 127 -4.72 8.82 27.40
C PHE A 127 -6.14 8.93 27.96
N GLY A 128 -7.00 9.79 27.39
CA GLY A 128 -8.36 10.01 27.90
C GLY A 128 -9.32 8.84 27.72
N SER A 129 -10.42 8.80 28.48
CA SER A 129 -11.50 7.83 28.26
C SER A 129 -12.16 8.04 26.89
N GLY A 130 -12.78 6.99 26.31
CA GLY A 130 -13.40 7.09 24.98
C GLY A 130 -14.45 8.20 24.85
N ARG A 131 -15.15 8.54 25.94
CA ARG A 131 -16.07 9.68 26.01
C ARG A 131 -15.32 11.02 25.98
N SER A 132 -14.19 11.12 26.68
CA SER A 132 -13.35 12.32 26.73
C SER A 132 -12.69 12.61 25.38
N LYS A 133 -12.11 11.58 24.74
CA LYS A 133 -11.51 11.69 23.40
C LYS A 133 -12.50 12.23 22.36
N ARG A 134 -13.73 11.72 22.36
CA ARG A 134 -14.80 12.19 21.46
C ARG A 134 -15.20 13.65 21.72
N ALA A 135 -15.22 14.10 22.97
CA ALA A 135 -15.55 15.47 23.31
C ALA A 135 -14.46 16.45 22.83
N VAL A 136 -13.18 16.10 22.98
CA VAL A 136 -12.05 16.90 22.48
C VAL A 136 -12.07 16.98 20.96
N MET A 137 -12.23 15.84 20.27
CA MET A 137 -12.33 15.80 18.80
C MET A 137 -13.50 16.63 18.27
N LYS A 138 -14.66 16.58 18.93
CA LYS A 138 -15.82 17.41 18.54
C LYS A 138 -15.49 18.89 18.65
N ARG A 139 -14.90 19.33 19.77
CA ARG A 139 -14.52 20.73 20.00
C ARG A 139 -13.50 21.22 18.96
N LEU A 140 -12.47 20.41 18.66
CA LEU A 140 -11.47 20.74 17.64
C LEU A 140 -12.10 20.87 16.25
N LYS A 141 -13.03 19.96 15.90
CA LYS A 141 -13.76 20.00 14.63
C LYS A 141 -14.64 21.24 14.48
N GLU A 142 -15.32 21.64 15.55
CA GLU A 142 -16.16 22.84 15.57
C GLU A 142 -15.31 24.12 15.41
N GLY A 143 -14.17 24.22 16.08
CA GLY A 143 -13.23 25.33 15.93
C GLY A 143 -12.70 25.50 14.51
N LEU A 144 -12.24 24.40 13.89
CA LEU A 144 -11.76 24.40 12.50
C LEU A 144 -12.86 24.79 11.50
N SER A 145 -14.10 24.35 11.73
CA SER A 145 -15.23 24.74 10.89
C SER A 145 -15.53 26.24 11.00
N GLN A 146 -15.33 26.83 12.18
CA GLN A 146 -15.60 28.24 12.44
C GLN A 146 -14.50 29.14 11.84
N GLU A 147 -13.24 28.74 11.92
CA GLU A 147 -12.12 29.41 11.24
C GLU A 147 -12.19 29.30 9.71
N MET A 148 -12.61 28.15 9.16
CA MET A 148 -12.84 28.01 7.72
C MET A 148 -14.01 28.86 7.23
N MET A 149 -15.07 29.03 8.02
CA MET A 149 -16.16 29.96 7.69
C MET A 149 -15.74 31.43 7.79
N ALA A 150 -14.94 31.79 8.80
CA ALA A 150 -14.42 33.14 8.95
C ALA A 150 -13.47 33.53 7.81
N SER A 151 -12.52 32.66 7.46
CA SER A 151 -11.61 32.88 6.33
C SER A 151 -12.33 32.89 4.97
N SER A 152 -13.38 32.09 4.79
CA SER A 152 -14.24 32.14 3.60
C SER A 152 -15.07 33.43 3.52
N ALA A 153 -15.50 33.97 4.66
CA ALA A 153 -16.21 35.25 4.71
C ALA A 153 -15.27 36.44 4.46
N GLU A 154 -14.04 36.39 4.96
CA GLU A 154 -13.01 37.41 4.71
C GLU A 154 -12.54 37.43 3.24
N THR A 155 -12.45 36.27 2.60
CA THR A 155 -12.13 36.17 1.16
C THR A 155 -13.30 36.60 0.27
N ALA A 156 -14.55 36.41 0.68
CA ALA A 156 -15.72 36.90 -0.06
C ALA A 156 -15.86 38.44 -0.05
N VAL A 157 -15.30 39.14 0.95
CA VAL A 157 -15.31 40.61 1.04
C VAL A 157 -14.17 41.25 0.21
N LYS A 158 -13.19 40.46 -0.24
CA LYS A 158 -12.09 40.92 -1.09
C LYS A 158 -12.02 40.11 -2.38
N THR A 159 -12.95 40.35 -3.29
CA THR A 159 -12.75 39.97 -4.70
C THR A 159 -13.26 41.07 -5.64
N GLU A 160 -12.36 41.99 -5.98
CA GLU A 160 -12.00 42.15 -7.38
C GLU A 160 -10.61 41.48 -7.52
N ASP A 161 -10.34 40.89 -8.68
CA ASP A 161 -9.18 40.04 -9.03
C ASP A 161 -9.32 38.54 -8.72
N ALA A 162 -10.21 37.91 -9.47
CA ALA A 162 -10.33 36.47 -9.62
C ALA A 162 -9.34 35.94 -10.67
N GLU A 163 -8.05 35.76 -10.35
CA GLU A 163 -7.14 35.03 -11.27
C GLU A 163 -5.96 34.26 -10.64
N THR A 164 -5.75 34.31 -9.32
CA THR A 164 -4.57 33.67 -8.68
C THR A 164 -4.85 32.42 -7.83
N LEU A 165 -6.12 32.04 -7.61
CA LEU A 165 -6.49 30.86 -6.80
C LEU A 165 -6.63 29.55 -7.59
N ALA A 166 -6.48 29.57 -8.92
CA ALA A 166 -6.60 28.35 -9.73
C ALA A 166 -5.39 27.41 -9.55
N SER A 167 -4.17 27.96 -9.44
CA SER A 167 -2.92 27.21 -9.58
C SER A 167 -2.63 26.24 -8.42
N SER A 168 -2.89 26.60 -7.16
CA SER A 168 -2.64 25.72 -6.01
C SER A 168 -3.65 24.57 -5.91
N SER A 169 -4.87 24.77 -6.42
CA SER A 169 -5.89 23.72 -6.44
C SER A 169 -5.59 22.63 -7.45
N THR A 170 -4.87 22.94 -8.54
CA THR A 170 -4.51 21.99 -9.59
C THR A 170 -3.46 20.99 -9.13
N GLU A 171 -2.42 21.42 -8.43
CA GLU A 171 -1.35 20.51 -7.95
C GLU A 171 -1.86 19.51 -6.92
N LEU A 172 -2.73 19.93 -5.99
CA LEU A 172 -3.36 19.02 -5.03
C LEU A 172 -4.39 18.08 -5.67
N LYS A 173 -5.14 18.55 -6.70
CA LYS A 173 -6.06 17.70 -7.47
C LYS A 173 -5.34 16.62 -8.27
N MET A 174 -4.22 16.96 -8.90
CA MET A 174 -3.39 16.01 -9.66
C MET A 174 -2.78 14.94 -8.75
N GLN A 175 -2.47 15.26 -7.49
CA GLN A 175 -1.98 14.27 -6.51
C GLN A 175 -3.11 13.41 -5.91
N SER A 176 -4.32 13.95 -5.72
CA SER A 176 -5.46 13.16 -5.22
C SER A 176 -6.00 12.14 -6.23
N GLU A 177 -5.85 12.39 -7.54
CA GLU A 177 -6.24 11.43 -8.58
C GLU A 177 -5.31 10.21 -8.69
N ALA A 178 -4.08 10.31 -8.15
CA ALA A 178 -3.05 9.27 -8.23
C ALA A 178 -3.01 8.33 -7.02
N ILE A 179 -3.84 8.58 -5.99
CA ILE A 179 -3.83 7.79 -4.75
C ILE A 179 -5.02 6.82 -4.78
N PRO A 180 -4.79 5.52 -4.57
CA PRO A 180 -5.86 4.54 -4.42
C PRO A 180 -6.82 4.91 -3.29
N PRO A 181 -8.13 4.61 -3.40
CA PRO A 181 -9.09 4.88 -2.34
C PRO A 181 -8.70 4.25 -1.00
N TYR A 182 -8.40 5.04 0.01
CA TYR A 182 -7.89 4.54 1.28
C TYR A 182 -8.94 4.65 2.38
N ASN A 183 -8.91 3.69 3.30
CA ASN A 183 -9.77 3.71 4.47
C ASN A 183 -9.27 4.77 5.47
N MET A 184 -9.98 5.90 5.56
CA MET A 184 -9.64 6.98 6.51
C MET A 184 -9.88 6.60 7.97
N ASP A 185 -10.69 5.57 8.25
CA ASP A 185 -11.00 5.09 9.60
C ASP A 185 -10.07 3.93 10.03
N ALA A 186 -9.00 3.67 9.27
CA ALA A 186 -8.03 2.61 9.56
C ALA A 186 -7.34 2.83 10.92
N ALA A 187 -7.40 1.84 11.81
CA ALA A 187 -6.75 1.89 13.12
C ALA A 187 -5.29 1.45 13.06
N THR A 188 -4.91 0.71 12.01
CA THR A 188 -3.55 0.21 11.76
C THR A 188 -3.15 0.44 10.30
N PRO A 189 -1.85 0.55 9.97
CA PRO A 189 -1.38 0.74 8.59
C PRO A 189 -1.88 -0.33 7.61
N ASP A 190 -2.07 -1.56 8.09
CA ASP A 190 -2.54 -2.69 7.29
C ASP A 190 -4.04 -2.60 6.95
N ASP A 191 -4.81 -1.80 7.71
CA ASP A 191 -6.25 -1.59 7.50
C ASP A 191 -6.56 -0.43 6.54
N VAL A 192 -5.53 0.30 6.07
CA VAL A 192 -5.65 1.44 5.16
C VAL A 192 -6.09 0.96 3.77
N TYR A 193 -5.67 -0.23 3.36
CA TYR A 193 -6.00 -0.87 2.10
C TYR A 193 -6.38 -2.35 2.32
N PHE A 194 -7.17 -2.93 1.42
CA PHE A 194 -7.56 -4.34 1.54
C PHE A 194 -6.34 -5.26 1.50
N SER A 195 -6.29 -6.27 2.38
CA SER A 195 -5.14 -7.18 2.51
C SER A 195 -4.81 -7.88 1.18
N TYR A 196 -5.83 -8.27 0.43
CA TYR A 196 -5.67 -8.84 -0.91
C TYR A 196 -4.94 -7.91 -1.88
N ILE A 197 -5.15 -6.59 -1.77
CA ILE A 197 -4.50 -5.60 -2.64
C ILE A 197 -3.03 -5.47 -2.24
N LEU A 198 -2.74 -5.39 -0.93
CA LEU A 198 -1.37 -5.30 -0.41
C LEU A 198 -0.53 -6.52 -0.81
N ASP A 199 -1.08 -7.73 -0.65
CA ASP A 199 -0.44 -8.98 -1.05
C ASP A 199 -0.11 -9.02 -2.56
N LYS A 200 -0.94 -8.39 -3.40
CA LYS A 200 -0.75 -8.38 -4.86
C LYS A 200 0.15 -7.27 -5.35
N VAL A 201 0.25 -6.16 -4.61
CA VAL A 201 1.22 -5.09 -4.89
C VAL A 201 2.65 -5.60 -4.69
N GLU A 202 2.88 -6.46 -3.70
CA GLU A 202 4.20 -7.06 -3.45
C GLU A 202 4.69 -8.00 -4.58
N ILE A 203 3.76 -8.55 -5.38
CA ILE A 203 4.04 -9.56 -6.42
C ILE A 203 3.87 -8.98 -7.84
N LEU A 204 3.90 -7.65 -8.00
CA LEU A 204 3.73 -7.00 -9.30
C LEU A 204 4.85 -7.37 -10.29
N SER A 205 4.51 -7.47 -11.57
CA SER A 205 5.46 -7.83 -12.63
C SER A 205 6.56 -6.77 -12.80
N GLU A 206 7.78 -7.20 -13.11
CA GLU A 206 8.91 -6.31 -13.40
C GLU A 206 8.74 -5.58 -14.74
N VAL A 207 7.98 -6.16 -15.68
CA VAL A 207 7.76 -5.63 -17.02
C VAL A 207 6.91 -4.36 -16.96
N PRO A 208 7.38 -3.19 -17.44
CA PRO A 208 6.69 -1.90 -17.27
C PRO A 208 5.25 -1.87 -17.78
N GLU A 209 4.98 -2.41 -18.98
CA GLU A 209 3.64 -2.41 -19.58
C GLU A 209 2.66 -3.35 -18.85
N ALA A 210 3.13 -4.56 -18.50
CA ALA A 210 2.35 -5.51 -17.72
C ALA A 210 2.06 -4.98 -16.31
N ARG A 211 3.05 -4.32 -15.69
CA ARG A 211 2.92 -3.68 -14.37
C ARG A 211 1.89 -2.55 -14.39
N LEU A 212 1.88 -1.72 -15.43
CA LEU A 212 0.91 -0.64 -15.56
C LEU A 212 -0.51 -1.18 -15.69
N LEU A 213 -0.70 -2.21 -16.53
CA LEU A 213 -2.00 -2.86 -16.68
C LEU A 213 -2.45 -3.57 -15.39
N GLN A 214 -1.54 -4.26 -14.69
CA GLN A 214 -1.80 -4.90 -13.41
C GLN A 214 -2.17 -3.87 -12.33
N GLY A 215 -1.42 -2.77 -12.25
CA GLY A 215 -1.71 -1.65 -11.35
C GLY A 215 -3.08 -1.02 -11.63
N GLN A 216 -3.42 -0.78 -12.90
CA GLN A 216 -4.75 -0.30 -13.29
C GLN A 216 -5.86 -1.29 -12.92
N CYS A 217 -5.63 -2.60 -13.12
CA CYS A 217 -6.57 -3.64 -12.70
C CYS A 217 -6.77 -3.66 -11.18
N LEU A 218 -5.70 -3.50 -10.40
CA LEU A 218 -5.74 -3.46 -8.94
C LEU A 218 -6.45 -2.20 -8.43
N MET A 219 -6.18 -1.04 -9.03
CA MET A 219 -6.91 0.20 -8.75
C MET A 219 -8.41 0.04 -9.01
N TYR A 220 -8.76 -0.56 -10.14
CA TYR A 220 -10.16 -0.83 -10.46
C TYR A 220 -10.82 -1.83 -9.52
N LEU A 221 -10.09 -2.88 -9.13
CA LEU A 221 -10.53 -3.85 -8.13
C LEU A 221 -10.82 -3.15 -6.78
N GLN A 222 -9.97 -2.23 -6.36
CA GLN A 222 -10.14 -1.44 -5.14
C GLN A 222 -11.43 -0.62 -5.15
N TYR A 223 -11.68 0.13 -6.24
CA TYR A 223 -12.93 0.88 -6.41
C TYR A 223 -14.16 -0.04 -6.32
N LEU A 224 -14.10 -1.23 -6.92
CA LEU A 224 -15.20 -2.20 -6.86
C LEU A 224 -15.41 -2.78 -5.45
N MET A 225 -14.33 -3.10 -4.74
CA MET A 225 -14.40 -3.63 -3.37
C MET A 225 -14.99 -2.60 -2.40
N GLU A 226 -14.60 -1.33 -2.52
CA GLU A 226 -15.16 -0.26 -1.70
C GLU A 226 -16.62 0.02 -2.05
N PHE A 227 -16.96 0.05 -3.34
CA PHE A 227 -18.35 0.15 -3.80
C PHE A 227 -19.23 -0.99 -3.23
N TYR A 228 -18.69 -2.22 -3.18
CA TYR A 228 -19.41 -3.37 -2.62
C TYR A 228 -19.60 -3.29 -1.10
N MET A 229 -18.63 -2.69 -0.39
CA MET A 229 -18.67 -2.45 1.06
C MET A 229 -19.56 -1.28 1.48
N MET A 230 -19.86 -0.35 0.57
CA MET A 230 -20.73 0.79 0.88
C MET A 230 -22.14 0.37 1.31
N LYS A 231 -22.65 1.08 2.32
CA LYS A 231 -23.98 0.81 2.89
C LYS A 231 -25.07 1.40 2.01
N SER A 232 -26.26 0.79 2.01
CA SER A 232 -27.40 1.24 1.20
C SER A 232 -27.82 2.70 1.47
N HIS A 233 -27.54 3.25 2.66
CA HIS A 233 -27.78 4.66 2.95
C HIS A 233 -26.82 5.60 2.22
N GLN A 234 -25.53 5.23 2.10
CA GLN A 234 -24.52 6.05 1.41
C GLN A 234 -24.83 6.13 -0.09
N ILE A 235 -25.33 5.05 -0.66
CA ILE A 235 -25.70 4.96 -2.09
C ILE A 235 -26.91 5.84 -2.44
N ARG A 236 -27.78 6.14 -1.47
CA ARG A 236 -28.95 7.00 -1.65
C ARG A 236 -28.64 8.50 -1.55
N LEU A 237 -27.40 8.86 -1.22
CA LEU A 237 -26.97 10.26 -1.17
C LEU A 237 -26.88 10.84 -2.59
N LYS A 238 -27.04 12.16 -2.70
CA LYS A 238 -26.91 12.89 -3.98
C LYS A 238 -25.54 12.67 -4.64
N TYR A 239 -24.50 12.47 -3.82
CA TYR A 239 -23.16 12.09 -4.24
C TYR A 239 -22.75 10.84 -3.45
N PRO A 240 -23.03 9.64 -3.99
CA PRO A 240 -22.85 8.40 -3.25
C PRO A 240 -21.40 7.93 -3.19
N LEU A 241 -20.58 8.33 -4.16
CA LEU A 241 -19.18 7.92 -4.28
C LEU A 241 -18.24 9.06 -3.85
N PRO A 242 -17.04 8.74 -3.32
CA PRO A 242 -16.04 9.73 -2.97
C PRO A 242 -15.71 10.67 -4.15
N LYS A 243 -15.51 11.95 -3.85
CA LYS A 243 -15.25 12.99 -4.86
C LYS A 243 -13.87 12.82 -5.51
N ASP A 244 -12.97 12.12 -4.82
CA ASP A 244 -11.59 11.86 -5.22
C ASP A 244 -11.47 10.77 -6.29
N TRP A 245 -12.56 10.04 -6.58
CA TRP A 245 -12.55 9.02 -7.62
C TRP A 245 -12.65 9.65 -9.02
N PRO A 246 -11.93 9.12 -10.03
CA PRO A 246 -12.03 9.58 -11.40
C PRO A 246 -13.48 9.58 -11.89
N ILE A 247 -13.90 10.66 -12.53
CA ILE A 247 -15.29 10.88 -12.96
C ILE A 247 -15.75 9.73 -13.87
N THR A 248 -14.89 9.28 -14.78
CA THR A 248 -15.16 8.16 -15.70
C THR A 248 -15.47 6.86 -14.95
N VAL A 249 -14.74 6.56 -13.88
CA VAL A 249 -14.95 5.35 -13.06
C VAL A 249 -16.25 5.49 -12.27
N ARG A 250 -16.50 6.69 -11.72
CA ARG A 250 -17.72 7.00 -10.96
C ARG A 250 -18.96 6.81 -11.82
N ASP A 251 -18.98 7.38 -13.02
CA ASP A 251 -20.10 7.30 -13.95
C ASP A 251 -20.29 5.86 -14.45
N HIS A 252 -19.20 5.16 -14.78
CA HIS A 252 -19.27 3.75 -15.16
C HIS A 252 -19.86 2.88 -14.05
N LEU A 253 -19.41 3.06 -12.80
CA LEU A 253 -19.92 2.28 -11.67
C LEU A 253 -21.39 2.57 -11.39
N LEU A 254 -21.79 3.84 -11.45
CA LEU A 254 -23.18 4.23 -11.21
C LEU A 254 -24.10 3.77 -12.34
N ASN A 255 -23.68 3.88 -13.59
CA ASN A 255 -24.51 3.48 -14.74
C ASN A 255 -24.67 1.95 -14.84
N ASN A 256 -23.63 1.18 -14.49
CA ASN A 256 -23.66 -0.28 -14.67
C ASN A 256 -24.08 -1.05 -13.42
N PHE A 257 -23.83 -0.53 -12.22
CA PHE A 257 -24.10 -1.24 -10.96
C PHE A 257 -25.16 -0.58 -10.07
N THR A 258 -25.76 0.55 -10.46
CA THR A 258 -26.91 1.14 -9.75
C THR A 258 -28.13 1.27 -10.65
N LEU A 259 -29.33 1.28 -10.06
CA LEU A 259 -30.57 1.65 -10.74
C LEU A 259 -31.13 2.93 -10.14
N GLU A 260 -31.58 3.83 -11.01
CA GLU A 260 -32.38 4.98 -10.62
C GLU A 260 -33.85 4.57 -10.49
N MET A 261 -34.40 4.67 -9.29
CA MET A 261 -35.86 4.60 -9.10
C MET A 261 -36.40 6.04 -9.01
N LYS A 262 -37.26 6.39 -9.96
CA LYS A 262 -38.05 7.62 -9.94
C LYS A 262 -39.46 7.25 -9.52
N GLU A 263 -39.81 7.50 -8.26
CA GLU A 263 -41.21 7.47 -7.85
C GLU A 263 -41.91 8.75 -8.32
N PRO A 264 -43.16 8.70 -8.80
CA PRO A 264 -43.87 9.89 -9.27
C PRO A 264 -44.02 10.90 -8.13
N GLY A 265 -43.34 12.05 -8.25
CA GLY A 265 -43.40 13.14 -7.27
C GLY A 265 -42.24 13.23 -6.26
N GLU A 266 -41.29 12.28 -6.26
CA GLU A 266 -40.14 12.31 -5.35
C GLU A 266 -38.78 12.37 -6.09
N ARG A 267 -37.74 12.91 -5.43
CA ARG A 267 -36.39 13.01 -6.00
C ARG A 267 -35.88 11.60 -6.36
N SER A 268 -35.22 11.47 -7.52
CA SER A 268 -34.66 10.19 -8.00
C SER A 268 -33.74 9.57 -6.95
N LYS A 269 -34.11 8.40 -6.44
CA LYS A 269 -33.33 7.65 -5.46
C LYS A 269 -32.54 6.56 -6.19
N ARG A 270 -31.22 6.55 -6.03
CA ARG A 270 -30.36 5.48 -6.54
C ARG A 270 -30.29 4.33 -5.55
N CYS A 271 -30.51 3.13 -6.04
CA CYS A 271 -30.47 1.90 -5.26
C CYS A 271 -29.58 0.87 -5.96
N VAL A 272 -28.93 0.01 -5.18
CA VAL A 272 -28.26 -1.20 -5.68
C VAL A 272 -29.12 -2.40 -5.30
N PRO A 273 -29.89 -2.97 -6.25
CA PRO A 273 -30.59 -4.23 -6.05
C PRO A 273 -29.60 -5.34 -5.71
N GLY A 274 -30.04 -6.35 -4.96
CA GLY A 274 -29.21 -7.52 -4.60
C GLY A 274 -28.56 -8.18 -5.84
N ARG A 275 -29.28 -8.24 -6.96
CA ARG A 275 -28.76 -8.75 -8.23
C ARG A 275 -27.56 -7.96 -8.76
N LEU A 276 -27.58 -6.62 -8.66
CA LEU A 276 -26.45 -5.79 -9.10
C LEU A 276 -25.27 -5.91 -8.13
N LYS A 277 -25.55 -6.09 -6.83
CA LYS A 277 -24.51 -6.39 -5.84
C LYS A 277 -23.81 -7.73 -6.13
N ASP A 278 -24.57 -8.75 -6.52
CA ASP A 278 -24.02 -10.05 -6.95
C ASP A 278 -23.23 -9.94 -8.27
N LEU A 279 -23.65 -9.04 -9.17
CA LEU A 279 -22.92 -8.74 -10.41
C LEU A 279 -21.59 -8.04 -10.12
N THR A 280 -21.56 -7.06 -9.19
CA THR A 280 -20.32 -6.43 -8.71
C THR A 280 -19.38 -7.46 -8.12
N LEU A 281 -19.90 -8.35 -7.26
CA LEU A 281 -19.10 -9.44 -6.68
C LEU A 281 -18.51 -10.37 -7.75
N SER A 282 -19.26 -10.64 -8.81
CA SER A 282 -18.78 -11.45 -9.94
C SER A 282 -17.64 -10.76 -10.70
N HIS A 283 -17.71 -9.44 -10.91
CA HIS A 283 -16.63 -8.67 -11.53
C HIS A 283 -15.37 -8.62 -10.66
N ILE A 284 -15.53 -8.46 -9.34
CA ILE A 284 -14.42 -8.55 -8.37
C ILE A 284 -13.72 -9.90 -8.51
N LEU A 285 -14.46 -11.01 -8.51
CA LEU A 285 -13.89 -12.36 -8.63
C LEU A 285 -13.15 -12.57 -9.95
N VAL A 286 -13.68 -12.09 -11.07
CA VAL A 286 -13.02 -12.21 -12.39
C VAL A 286 -11.70 -11.44 -12.43
N LEU A 287 -11.67 -10.24 -11.85
CA LEU A 287 -10.45 -9.44 -11.76
C LEU A 287 -9.41 -10.11 -10.85
N CYS A 288 -9.83 -10.64 -9.71
CA CYS A 288 -8.97 -11.42 -8.82
C CYS A 288 -8.39 -12.65 -9.53
N LEU A 289 -9.20 -13.39 -10.28
CA LEU A 289 -8.74 -14.56 -11.06
C LEU A 289 -7.73 -14.18 -12.14
N LYS A 290 -7.94 -13.04 -12.82
CA LYS A 290 -7.01 -12.52 -13.82
C LYS A 290 -5.66 -12.13 -13.22
N MET A 291 -5.65 -11.63 -11.99
CA MET A 291 -4.43 -11.25 -11.27
C MET A 291 -3.71 -12.42 -10.60
N SER A 292 -4.35 -13.59 -10.48
CA SER A 292 -3.81 -14.75 -9.78
C SER A 292 -3.60 -15.96 -10.69
N GLU A 293 -3.32 -15.75 -11.98
CA GLU A 293 -3.14 -16.82 -12.98
C GLU A 293 -4.24 -17.88 -12.94
N PHE A 294 -5.49 -17.43 -12.75
CA PHE A 294 -6.67 -18.30 -12.67
C PHE A 294 -6.69 -19.28 -11.48
N CYS A 295 -5.80 -19.10 -10.51
CA CYS A 295 -5.74 -19.81 -9.23
C CYS A 295 -5.88 -18.81 -8.08
N LEU A 296 -7.04 -18.75 -7.44
CA LEU A 296 -7.36 -17.76 -6.42
C LEU A 296 -7.52 -18.42 -5.05
N ASP A 297 -6.78 -17.97 -4.04
CA ASP A 297 -7.10 -18.28 -2.65
C ASP A 297 -8.24 -17.37 -2.15
N ILE A 298 -9.33 -17.98 -1.69
CA ILE A 298 -10.52 -17.29 -1.20
C ILE A 298 -10.27 -16.66 0.18
N SER A 299 -9.30 -17.18 0.95
CA SER A 299 -9.10 -16.86 2.36
C SER A 299 -8.92 -15.36 2.66
N PRO A 300 -8.00 -14.62 1.99
CA PRO A 300 -7.88 -13.17 2.19
C PRO A 300 -9.14 -12.40 1.74
N LEU A 301 -9.74 -12.81 0.62
CA LEU A 301 -10.93 -12.15 0.07
C LEU A 301 -12.18 -12.31 0.96
N MET A 302 -12.28 -13.39 1.75
CA MET A 302 -13.35 -13.58 2.74
C MET A 302 -13.27 -12.56 3.87
N THR A 303 -12.06 -12.30 4.35
CA THR A 303 -11.80 -11.35 5.44
C THR A 303 -12.11 -9.94 4.97
N ASP A 304 -11.60 -9.57 3.79
CA ASP A 304 -11.77 -8.24 3.22
C ASP A 304 -13.23 -7.91 2.88
N LEU A 305 -13.96 -8.86 2.25
CA LEU A 305 -15.36 -8.64 1.84
C LEU A 305 -16.38 -8.98 2.94
N LYS A 306 -15.95 -9.47 4.10
CA LYS A 306 -16.81 -9.95 5.20
C LYS A 306 -17.88 -10.94 4.70
N LEU A 307 -17.49 -11.86 3.83
CA LEU A 307 -18.38 -12.83 3.18
C LEU A 307 -18.20 -14.25 3.71
N SER A 308 -19.29 -15.02 3.72
CA SER A 308 -19.23 -16.46 4.03
C SER A 308 -18.60 -17.24 2.86
N ALA A 309 -17.71 -18.20 3.19
CA ALA A 309 -17.10 -19.13 2.23
C ALA A 309 -18.12 -19.81 1.29
N LYS A 310 -19.31 -20.12 1.82
CA LYS A 310 -20.39 -20.77 1.04
C LYS A 310 -20.90 -19.85 -0.07
N LYS A 311 -21.10 -18.57 0.21
CA LYS A 311 -21.56 -17.60 -0.79
C LYS A 311 -20.51 -17.41 -1.87
N LEU A 312 -19.25 -17.19 -1.46
CA LEU A 312 -18.17 -16.97 -2.42
C LEU A 312 -17.94 -18.21 -3.31
N SER A 313 -18.03 -19.41 -2.74
CA SER A 313 -17.95 -20.65 -3.51
C SER A 313 -19.09 -20.82 -4.50
N ILE A 314 -20.32 -20.38 -4.19
CA ILE A 314 -21.45 -20.41 -5.13
C ILE A 314 -21.20 -19.46 -6.29
N HIS A 315 -20.75 -18.23 -6.03
CA HIS A 315 -20.42 -17.26 -7.08
C HIS A 315 -19.22 -17.72 -7.93
N ALA A 316 -18.18 -18.27 -7.31
CA ALA A 316 -17.05 -18.86 -8.03
C ALA A 316 -17.46 -20.06 -8.90
N SER A 317 -18.37 -20.91 -8.39
CA SER A 317 -18.95 -22.01 -9.18
C SER A 317 -19.78 -21.49 -10.34
N ALA A 318 -20.56 -20.43 -10.14
CA ALA A 318 -21.34 -19.78 -11.21
C ALA A 318 -20.44 -19.21 -12.33
N LEU A 319 -19.21 -18.80 -11.99
CA LEU A 319 -18.18 -18.37 -12.94
C LEU A 319 -17.44 -19.53 -13.63
N GLY A 320 -17.80 -20.79 -13.33
CA GLY A 320 -17.17 -21.98 -13.92
C GLY A 320 -15.87 -22.40 -13.24
N CYS A 321 -15.59 -21.91 -12.04
CA CYS A 321 -14.40 -22.30 -11.29
C CYS A 321 -14.64 -23.57 -10.47
N SER A 322 -13.60 -24.41 -10.37
CA SER A 322 -13.60 -25.60 -9.52
C SER A 322 -12.98 -25.25 -8.16
N THR A 323 -13.77 -25.38 -7.09
CA THR A 323 -13.29 -25.17 -5.71
C THR A 323 -12.56 -26.41 -5.21
N LYS A 324 -11.29 -26.25 -4.82
CA LYS A 324 -10.50 -27.27 -4.13
C LYS A 324 -10.26 -26.84 -2.68
N LYS A 325 -10.54 -27.76 -1.76
CA LYS A 325 -10.11 -27.62 -0.37
C LYS A 325 -8.77 -28.31 -0.22
N SER A 326 -7.74 -27.59 0.18
CA SER A 326 -6.44 -28.16 0.49
C SER A 326 -6.06 -27.83 1.93
N LYS A 327 -5.45 -28.80 2.62
CA LYS A 327 -4.86 -28.57 3.94
C LYS A 327 -3.38 -28.27 3.72
N GLN A 328 -2.98 -27.02 3.94
CA GLN A 328 -1.58 -26.63 3.94
C GLN A 328 -1.21 -26.26 5.39
N GLY A 329 -0.74 -27.25 6.14
CA GLY A 329 -0.47 -27.13 7.59
C GLY A 329 -1.75 -27.01 8.44
N LEU A 330 -1.80 -26.04 9.36
CA LEU A 330 -2.92 -25.79 10.30
C LEU A 330 -4.07 -24.94 9.72
N ARG A 331 -3.95 -24.39 8.50
CA ARG A 331 -4.98 -23.52 7.89
C ARG A 331 -5.66 -24.25 6.74
N GLU A 332 -7.00 -24.27 6.76
CA GLU A 332 -7.80 -24.74 5.62
C GLU A 332 -7.73 -23.70 4.50
N VAL A 333 -7.06 -24.04 3.40
CA VAL A 333 -6.95 -23.15 2.24
C VAL A 333 -8.05 -23.52 1.24
N HIS A 334 -8.94 -22.57 0.98
CA HIS A 334 -9.98 -22.69 -0.03
C HIS A 334 -9.49 -22.07 -1.34
N THR A 335 -8.97 -22.93 -2.24
CA THR A 335 -8.49 -22.49 -3.55
C THR A 335 -9.56 -22.66 -4.62
N VAL A 336 -9.68 -21.68 -5.50
CA VAL A 336 -10.59 -21.65 -6.64
C VAL A 336 -9.72 -21.67 -7.88
N ILE A 337 -9.89 -22.69 -8.72
CA ILE A 337 -9.11 -22.85 -9.95
C ILE A 337 -10.07 -22.83 -11.13
N LEU A 338 -9.86 -21.93 -12.08
CA LEU A 338 -10.53 -21.98 -13.37
C LEU A 338 -9.76 -22.98 -14.26
N LYS A 339 -10.35 -24.14 -14.51
CA LYS A 339 -9.75 -25.20 -15.34
C LYS A 339 -10.51 -25.33 -16.65
N LEU A 340 -9.77 -25.64 -17.72
CA LEU A 340 -10.36 -26.04 -19.00
C LEU A 340 -10.51 -27.58 -19.03
N PRO A 341 -11.62 -28.15 -19.52
CA PRO A 341 -12.80 -27.47 -20.08
C PRO A 341 -13.70 -26.84 -19.02
N LEU A 342 -14.29 -25.69 -19.35
CA LEU A 342 -15.14 -24.90 -18.45
C LEU A 342 -16.44 -25.64 -18.12
N THR A 343 -16.65 -25.98 -16.86
CA THR A 343 -17.90 -26.59 -16.38
C THR A 343 -18.78 -25.53 -15.73
N PHE A 344 -19.71 -24.97 -16.51
CA PHE A 344 -20.74 -24.10 -15.93
C PHE A 344 -21.79 -24.93 -15.19
N PRO A 345 -22.26 -24.48 -14.02
CA PRO A 345 -23.34 -25.18 -13.33
C PRO A 345 -24.59 -25.13 -14.20
N ASN A 346 -25.10 -26.31 -14.57
CA ASN A 346 -26.38 -26.42 -15.23
C ASN A 346 -27.45 -25.72 -14.38
N LEU A 347 -28.11 -24.70 -14.94
CA LEU A 347 -29.29 -24.09 -14.37
C LEU A 347 -30.34 -25.19 -14.22
N LYS A 348 -30.42 -25.82 -13.04
CA LYS A 348 -31.49 -26.77 -12.74
C LYS A 348 -32.81 -26.02 -12.94
N GLY A 349 -33.50 -26.36 -14.03
CA GLY A 349 -34.82 -25.83 -14.35
C GLY A 349 -35.70 -25.93 -13.11
N LYS A 350 -36.45 -24.85 -12.85
CA LYS A 350 -37.46 -24.75 -11.79
C LYS A 350 -38.20 -26.08 -11.69
N ALA A 351 -38.06 -26.77 -10.55
CA ALA A 351 -38.83 -27.97 -10.28
C ALA A 351 -40.31 -27.64 -10.53
N LYS A 352 -40.95 -28.38 -11.44
CA LYS A 352 -42.41 -28.36 -11.60
C LYS A 352 -42.99 -28.61 -10.21
N LYS A 353 -43.60 -27.58 -9.62
CA LYS A 353 -44.46 -27.77 -8.44
C LYS A 353 -45.55 -28.73 -8.91
N ASN A 354 -45.56 -29.94 -8.37
CA ASN A 354 -46.67 -30.86 -8.55
C ASN A 354 -47.92 -30.14 -8.04
N LYS A 355 -48.86 -29.86 -8.97
CA LYS A 355 -50.24 -29.56 -8.63
C LYS A 355 -50.78 -30.81 -7.94
N ILE A 356 -51.03 -30.70 -6.65
CA ILE A 356 -51.91 -31.62 -5.93
C ILE A 356 -53.33 -31.10 -6.21
N PHE A 357 -54.17 -31.99 -6.75
CA PHE A 357 -55.61 -31.79 -6.86
C PHE A 357 -56.26 -31.83 -5.48
#